data_AF-A0A9X8DQB3-F1
#
_entry.id   AF-A0A9X8DQB3-F1
#
_cell.length_a   1.000
_cell.length_b   1.000
_cell.length_c   1.000
_cell.angle_alpha   90.00
_cell.angle_beta   90.00
_cell.angle_gamma   90.00
#
_symmetry.space_group_name_H-M   'P 1'
#
loop_
_entity.id
_entity.type
_entity.pdbx_description
1 polymer ?
#
loop_
_entity_poly.entity_id
_entity_poly.type
_entity_poly.pdbx_seq_one_letter_code
_entity_poly.pdbx_strand_id
1 'polypeptide(L)' 'KRKEKKASSETKRSVRWCDESVATLFRHRYDSHLAKRFESKNNAEKKTAYVMLAAELIVAMESDYTVAQVQDKVR' A
#
# COMPACT_ATOMS: atom_id res chain seq x y z
N LYS A 1 -30.24 2.60 1.47
CA LYS A 1 -29.79 1.19 1.56
C LYS A 1 -28.45 1.05 0.84
N ARG A 2 -27.55 0.20 1.37
CA ARG A 2 -26.10 0.09 1.11
C ARG A 2 -25.68 0.14 -0.37
N LYS A 3 -24.72 1.02 -0.68
CA LYS A 3 -24.02 1.08 -1.97
C LYS A 3 -23.14 -0.16 -2.10
N GLU A 4 -23.34 -0.88 -3.19
CA GLU A 4 -22.83 -2.20 -3.49
C GLU A 4 -21.30 -2.24 -3.43
N LYS A 5 -20.80 -3.27 -2.74
CA LYS A 5 -19.39 -3.65 -2.74
C LYS A 5 -19.01 -4.02 -4.17
N LYS A 6 -18.36 -3.10 -4.89
CA LYS A 6 -17.66 -3.43 -6.12
C LYS A 6 -16.43 -4.26 -5.74
N ALA A 7 -16.64 -5.56 -5.67
CA ALA A 7 -15.59 -6.55 -5.80
C ALA A 7 -15.01 -6.38 -7.21
N SER A 8 -13.97 -5.58 -7.35
CA SER A 8 -13.14 -5.57 -8.54
C SER A 8 -12.30 -6.84 -8.51
N SER A 9 -12.91 -7.92 -8.97
CA SER A 9 -12.27 -9.14 -9.44
C SER A 9 -11.48 -8.80 -10.71
N GLU A 10 -10.28 -8.26 -10.54
CA GLU A 10 -9.29 -8.19 -11.60
C GLU A 10 -8.09 -8.99 -11.12
N THR A 11 -8.04 -10.26 -11.52
CA THR A 11 -6.87 -11.15 -11.64
C THR A 11 -5.60 -10.70 -10.91
N LYS A 12 -5.67 -10.48 -9.59
CA LYS A 12 -4.50 -10.08 -8.81
C LYS A 12 -3.65 -11.33 -8.69
N ARG A 13 -2.49 -11.36 -9.35
CA ARG A 13 -1.38 -12.23 -8.96
C ARG A 13 -1.37 -12.22 -7.43
N SER A 14 -1.60 -13.38 -6.83
CA SER A 14 -1.65 -13.57 -5.38
C SER A 14 -0.27 -13.19 -4.84
N VAL A 15 -0.06 -11.91 -4.58
CA VAL A 15 1.16 -11.45 -3.94
C VAL A 15 1.19 -12.14 -2.59
N ARG A 16 2.22 -12.95 -2.38
CA ARG A 16 2.40 -13.68 -1.13
C ARG A 16 2.96 -12.68 -0.12
N TRP A 17 2.07 -12.11 0.67
CA TRP A 17 2.46 -11.27 1.80
C TRP A 17 3.13 -12.14 2.86
N CYS A 18 4.41 -11.89 3.13
CA CYS A 18 5.10 -12.46 4.29
C CYS A 18 4.92 -11.53 5.50
N ASP A 19 5.07 -12.05 6.72
CA ASP A 19 5.03 -11.24 7.94
C ASP A 19 5.99 -10.05 7.89
N GLU A 20 7.16 -10.24 7.28
CA GLU A 20 8.15 -9.17 7.09
C GLU A 20 7.69 -8.08 6.10
N SER A 21 6.99 -8.48 5.03
CA SER A 21 6.40 -7.56 4.05
C SER A 21 5.31 -6.71 4.70
N VAL A 22 4.48 -7.34 5.52
CA VAL A 22 3.43 -6.65 6.28
C VAL A 22 4.05 -5.73 7.32
N ALA A 23 5.03 -6.21 8.09
CA ALA A 23 5.73 -5.40 9.10
C ALA A 23 6.39 -4.17 8.48
N THR A 24 7.06 -4.33 7.33
CA THR A 24 7.69 -3.23 6.59
C THR A 24 6.64 -2.24 6.10
N LEU A 25 5.54 -2.71 5.52
CA LEU A 25 4.44 -1.87 5.06
C LEU A 25 3.84 -1.03 6.20
N PHE A 26 3.58 -1.63 7.37
CA PHE A 26 3.07 -0.90 8.53
C PHE A 26 4.12 0.05 9.12
N ARG A 27 5.39 -0.34 9.16
CA ARG A 27 6.49 0.53 9.60
C ARG A 27 6.58 1.78 8.72
N HIS A 28 6.54 1.64 7.40
CA HIS A 28 6.54 2.80 6.52
C HIS A 28 5.26 3.64 6.62
N ARG A 29 4.12 3.02 6.96
CA ARG A 29 2.84 3.72 7.10
C ARG A 29 2.77 4.59 8.35
N TYR A 30 3.42 4.20 9.45
CA TYR A 30 3.29 4.86 10.76
C TYR A 30 4.58 5.46 11.31
N ASP A 31 5.74 4.87 10.99
CA ASP A 31 7.03 5.17 11.61
C ASP A 31 7.99 5.90 10.66
N SER A 32 7.82 5.75 9.35
CA SER A 32 8.69 6.38 8.36
C SER A 32 8.27 7.81 8.01
N HIS A 33 9.16 8.54 7.32
CA HIS A 33 8.90 9.86 6.73
C HIS A 33 7.66 9.88 5.81
N LEU A 34 7.25 8.71 5.29
CA LEU A 34 6.02 8.52 4.53
C LEU A 34 4.74 8.69 5.37
N ALA A 35 4.77 8.41 6.68
CA ALA A 35 3.63 8.54 7.58
C ALA A 35 3.03 9.95 7.54
N LYS A 36 3.89 10.97 7.61
CA LYS A 36 3.49 12.38 7.51
C LYS A 36 2.78 12.71 6.19
N ARG A 37 3.19 12.07 5.09
CA ARG A 37 2.55 12.24 3.77
C ARG A 37 1.21 11.53 3.69
N PHE A 38 1.06 10.38 4.35
CA PHE A 38 -0.22 9.69 4.48
C PHE A 38 -1.25 10.47 5.30
N GLU A 39 -0.78 11.20 6.31
CA GLU A 39 -1.61 12.07 7.16
C GLU A 39 -1.97 13.40 6.48
N SER A 40 -1.28 13.77 5.40
CA SER A 40 -1.58 15.00 4.66
C SER A 40 -3.02 15.00 4.14
N LYS A 41 -3.68 16.17 4.17
CA LYS A 41 -5.01 16.36 3.54
C LYS A 41 -4.93 16.40 2.01
N ASN A 42 -3.73 16.50 1.44
CA ASN A 42 -3.54 16.57 0.00
C ASN A 42 -3.60 15.17 -0.62
N ASN A 43 -4.56 14.95 -1.52
CA ASN A 43 -4.69 13.68 -2.24
C ASN A 43 -3.46 13.35 -3.11
N ALA A 44 -2.76 14.38 -3.62
CA ALA A 44 -1.52 14.18 -4.37
C ALA A 44 -0.41 13.60 -3.48
N GLU A 45 -0.25 14.15 -2.27
CA GLU A 45 0.74 13.66 -1.31
C GLU A 45 0.41 12.24 -0.83
N LYS A 46 -0.87 11.93 -0.59
CA LYS A 46 -1.29 10.55 -0.28
C LYS A 46 -0.95 9.61 -1.43
N LYS A 47 -1.22 9.98 -2.68
CA LYS A 47 -0.91 9.15 -3.85
C LYS A 47 0.60 8.91 -3.96
N THR A 48 1.40 9.95 -3.80
CA THR A 48 2.87 9.85 -3.75
C THR A 48 3.34 8.96 -2.61
N ALA A 49 2.71 9.03 -1.43
CA ALA A 49 3.05 8.18 -0.30
C ALA A 49 2.82 6.69 -0.60
N TYR A 50 1.70 6.34 -1.26
CA TYR A 50 1.46 4.95 -1.69
C TYR A 50 2.43 4.49 -2.79
N VAL A 51 2.80 5.38 -3.73
CA VAL A 51 3.79 5.06 -4.78
C VAL A 51 5.16 4.78 -4.17
N MET A 52 5.61 5.64 -3.25
CA MET A 52 6.88 5.45 -2.54
C MET A 52 6.85 4.21 -1.64
N LEU A 53 5.74 3.97 -0.94
CA LEU A 53 5.56 2.77 -0.13
C LEU A 53 5.68 1.50 -0.96
N ALA A 54 5.11 1.47 -2.16
CA ALA A 54 5.24 0.33 -3.07
C ALA A 54 6.68 0.13 -3.54
N ALA A 55 7.38 1.22 -3.90
CA ALA A 55 8.78 1.16 -4.31
C ALA A 55 9.70 0.65 -3.18
N GLU A 56 9.55 1.18 -1.96
CA GLU A 56 10.29 0.73 -0.79
C GLU A 56 10.01 -0.74 -0.49
N LEU A 57 8.75 -1.18 -0.61
CA LEU A 57 8.37 -2.56 -0.40
C LEU A 57 8.96 -3.49 -1.47
N ILE A 58 9.01 -3.06 -2.73
CA ILE A 58 9.67 -3.81 -3.82
C ILE A 58 11.15 -4.00 -3.51
N VAL A 59 11.85 -2.93 -3.09
CA VAL A 59 13.27 -2.97 -2.77
C VAL A 59 13.53 -3.82 -1.53
N ALA A 60 12.71 -3.70 -0.49
CA ALA A 60 12.89 -4.43 0.77
C ALA A 60 12.59 -5.94 0.64
N MET A 61 11.64 -6.31 -0.21
CA MET A 61 11.17 -7.70 -0.35
C MET A 61 11.62 -8.37 -1.66
N GLU A 62 12.38 -7.64 -2.48
CA GLU A 62 12.79 -8.07 -3.83
C GLU A 62 11.64 -8.65 -4.65
N SER A 63 10.44 -8.05 -4.52
CA SER A 63 9.19 -8.59 -5.04
C SER A 63 8.34 -7.50 -5.69
N ASP A 64 7.73 -7.79 -6.83
CA ASP A 64 6.89 -6.82 -7.56
C ASP A 64 5.56 -6.53 -6.84
N TYR A 65 5.55 -5.48 -6.02
CA TYR A 65 4.35 -4.92 -5.39
C TYR A 65 3.80 -3.72 -6.16
N THR A 66 2.52 -3.78 -6.52
CA THR A 66 1.83 -2.62 -7.12
C THR A 66 1.24 -1.70 -6.06
N VAL A 67 1.15 -0.41 -6.39
CA VAL A 67 0.49 0.60 -5.56
C VAL A 67 -0.94 0.20 -5.20
N ALA A 68 -1.67 -0.42 -6.13
CA ALA A 68 -3.02 -0.90 -5.90
C ALA A 68 -3.08 -2.04 -4.87
N GLN A 69 -2.12 -2.97 -4.88
CA GLN A 69 -2.04 -4.05 -3.88
C GLN A 69 -1.68 -3.50 -2.49
N VAL A 70 -0.73 -2.56 -2.43
CA VAL A 70 -0.36 -1.88 -1.18
C VAL A 70 -1.55 -1.12 -0.62
N GLN A 71 -2.26 -0.35 -1.45
CA GLN A 71 -3.47 0.37 -1.05
C GLN A 71 -4.56 -0.58 -0.54
N ASP A 72 -4.83 -1.68 -1.25
CA ASP A 72 -5.82 -2.68 -0.86
C ASP A 72 -5.49 -3.33 0.49
N LYS A 73 -4.20 -3.51 0.78
CA LYS A 73 -3.71 -4.12 2.03
C LYS A 73 -3.73 -3.16 3.22
N VAL A 74 -3.52 -1.86 2.98
CA VAL A 74 -3.52 -0.79 4.00
C VAL A 74 -4.95 -0.28 4.30
N ARG A 75 -5.94 -0.66 3.48
CA ARG A 75 -7.31 -0.16 3.55
C ARG A 75 -8.12 -0.68 4.73
#